data_AF-A0A316TH82-F1
#
_entry.id   AF-A0A316TH82-F1
#
_cell.length_a   1.000
_cell.length_b   1.000
_cell.length_c   1.000
_cell.angle_alpha   90.00
_cell.angle_beta   90.00
_cell.angle_gamma   90.00
#
_symmetry.space_group_name_H-M   'P 1'
#
loop_
_entity.id
_entity.type
_entity.pdbx_description
1 polymer ?
#
loop_
_entity_poly.entity_id
_entity_poly.type
_entity_poly.pdbx_seq_one_letter_code
_entity_poly.pdbx_strand_id
1 'polypeptide(L)'
;MPTDRSDRTDHPTEDDARALLARAAATIDVDDSAPMMLTGLPEPRHRRWPVLAAAAAVVLAIGGGLLVAQQLGGDDTVPAPTAESDGPSDVAGPPTDDVLPSLLGYTEEEAIELLQDRGNPISVHVAPDGCNAAGIVTGTRPAGGALAPPGEPVTITVVGEQQVVDCVGEPPWDRIWGVVRSAQGLDVAPAELDGIEVGSDVRDALVQMLAEEQSGRPRVMARWTYDDARCGGHVPGFDRLEIWVGDSAQECPSTSVFLHFGDDGRLIAVETGEITERQLGAGLNRLSSATQFIAWARGDGPAPDFADRVRVMFLGGGAFGHTGWTDRPEDRTSYAGCSGLGFPDCALDPVALLVRHVVPVAPAAGRSQCADGGQVPQRFADASADVVRLESSSSAHCQQWAVELWIDEEGEIYGVNQAGSH
;
A
#
# COMPACT_ATOMS: atom_id res chain seq x y z
N MET A 1 64.88 -4.84 -11.73
CA MET A 1 64.21 -4.64 -10.43
C MET A 1 62.73 -4.87 -10.64
N PRO A 2 62.16 -6.01 -10.19
CA PRO A 2 60.73 -6.22 -10.21
C PRO A 2 60.14 -5.84 -8.85
N THR A 3 59.18 -4.92 -8.83
CA THR A 3 58.32 -4.65 -7.67
C THR A 3 57.05 -5.50 -7.82
N ASP A 4 57.09 -6.66 -7.19
CA ASP A 4 55.92 -7.48 -6.88
C ASP A 4 55.15 -6.78 -5.75
N ARG A 5 53.97 -6.24 -6.09
CA ARG A 5 53.03 -5.64 -5.14
C ARG A 5 51.75 -6.46 -5.23
N SER A 6 51.79 -7.62 -4.61
CA SER A 6 50.63 -8.45 -4.36
C SER A 6 49.76 -7.74 -3.33
N ASP A 7 48.61 -7.23 -3.79
CA ASP A 7 47.51 -6.78 -2.94
C ASP A 7 47.00 -7.99 -2.15
N ARG A 8 47.44 -8.07 -0.91
CA ARG A 8 46.96 -9.03 0.08
C ARG A 8 45.76 -8.37 0.76
N THR A 9 44.56 -8.70 0.28
CA THR A 9 43.31 -8.41 1.00
C THR A 9 43.24 -9.34 2.21
N ASP A 10 43.97 -9.01 3.27
CA ASP A 10 43.80 -9.65 4.56
C ASP A 10 42.42 -9.23 5.09
N HIS A 11 41.45 -10.15 4.94
CA HIS A 11 40.16 -10.01 5.59
C HIS A 11 40.38 -9.97 7.10
N PRO A 12 39.82 -8.97 7.82
CA PRO A 12 39.97 -8.89 9.26
C PRO A 12 39.48 -10.18 9.90
N THR A 13 40.28 -10.73 10.81
CA THR A 13 39.90 -11.92 11.56
C THR A 13 38.77 -11.60 12.52
N GLU A 14 38.07 -12.62 13.03
CA GLU A 14 37.04 -12.44 14.06
C GLU A 14 37.60 -11.69 15.30
N ASP A 15 38.87 -11.94 15.63
CA ASP A 15 39.56 -11.26 16.73
C ASP A 15 39.77 -9.77 16.44
N ASP A 16 40.08 -9.39 15.19
CA ASP A 16 40.17 -7.99 14.77
C ASP A 16 38.81 -7.29 14.86
N ALA A 17 37.74 -7.98 14.47
CA ALA A 17 36.37 -7.48 14.58
C ALA A 17 35.94 -7.28 16.05
N ARG A 18 36.22 -8.25 16.93
CA ARG A 18 35.97 -8.12 18.38
C ARG A 18 36.78 -6.99 19.00
N ALA A 19 38.04 -6.84 18.60
CA ALA A 19 38.89 -5.75 19.10
C ALA A 19 38.38 -4.38 18.66
N LEU A 20 37.88 -4.24 17.43
CA LEU A 20 37.26 -3.02 16.93
C LEU A 20 35.96 -2.68 17.69
N LEU A 21 35.09 -3.66 17.92
CA LEU A 21 33.85 -3.47 18.68
C LEU A 21 34.11 -3.09 20.13
N ALA A 22 35.08 -3.72 20.79
CA ALA A 22 35.48 -3.37 22.15
C ALA A 22 36.03 -1.93 22.23
N ARG A 23 36.79 -1.50 21.21
CA ARG A 23 37.33 -0.15 21.12
C ARG A 23 36.24 0.89 20.85
N ALA A 24 35.24 0.56 20.04
CA ALA A 24 34.08 1.42 19.80
C ALA A 24 33.21 1.54 21.06
N ALA A 25 32.93 0.43 21.76
CA ALA A 25 32.18 0.44 23.02
C ALA A 25 32.84 1.31 24.10
N ALA A 26 34.18 1.35 24.15
CA ALA A 26 34.93 2.21 25.06
C ALA A 26 34.85 3.71 24.76
N THR A 27 34.29 4.11 23.60
CA THR A 27 34.10 5.54 23.25
C THR A 27 32.70 6.07 23.60
N ILE A 28 31.82 5.22 24.13
CA ILE A 28 30.48 5.61 24.56
C ILE A 28 30.55 5.90 26.06
N ASP A 29 30.55 7.18 26.44
CA ASP A 29 30.34 7.60 27.82
C ASP A 29 28.88 7.29 28.19
N VAL A 30 28.69 6.20 28.95
CA VAL A 30 27.42 5.89 29.59
C VAL A 30 27.45 6.53 30.97
N ASP A 31 26.57 7.51 31.18
CA ASP A 31 26.44 8.17 32.48
C ASP A 31 25.90 7.17 33.51
N ASP A 32 26.75 6.75 34.46
CA ASP A 32 26.47 5.73 35.51
C ASP A 32 25.33 6.13 36.47
N SER A 33 24.66 7.25 36.22
CA SER A 33 23.69 7.85 37.13
C SER A 33 22.44 8.39 36.46
N ALA A 34 21.94 7.69 35.43
CA ALA A 34 20.52 7.80 35.08
C ALA A 34 19.70 6.86 35.97
N PRO A 35 19.06 7.34 37.07
CA PRO A 35 18.14 6.50 37.82
C PRO A 35 17.03 6.02 36.88
N MET A 36 16.90 4.70 36.73
CA MET A 36 15.71 4.07 36.14
C MET A 36 14.51 4.26 37.07
N MET A 37 14.07 5.50 37.20
CA MET A 37 12.82 5.88 37.84
C MET A 37 11.82 6.11 36.72
N LEU A 38 11.11 5.04 36.36
CA LEU A 38 9.92 5.08 35.52
C LEU A 38 8.83 5.88 36.28
N THR A 39 8.97 7.20 36.29
CA THR A 39 8.01 8.12 36.88
C THR A 39 6.96 8.44 35.81
N GLY A 40 5.72 7.98 36.02
CA GLY A 40 4.62 8.28 35.11
C GLY A 40 3.59 7.16 34.91
N LEU A 41 3.84 5.94 35.39
CA LEU A 41 2.80 4.91 35.39
C LEU A 41 1.82 5.15 36.56
N PRO A 42 0.51 5.28 36.31
CA PRO A 42 -0.48 5.43 37.37
C PRO A 42 -0.47 4.19 38.28
N GLU A 43 -0.34 4.41 39.59
CA GLU A 43 -0.36 3.34 40.59
C GLU A 43 -1.64 2.49 40.48
N PRO A 44 -1.54 1.15 40.59
CA PRO A 44 -2.71 0.28 40.59
C PRO A 44 -3.52 0.51 41.88
N ARG A 45 -4.65 1.22 41.73
CA ARG A 45 -5.63 1.38 42.82
C ARG A 45 -6.26 0.02 43.15
N HIS A 46 -5.81 -0.59 44.24
CA HIS A 46 -6.51 -1.70 44.88
C HIS A 46 -7.89 -1.25 45.37
N ARG A 47 -8.91 -1.51 44.56
CA ARG A 47 -10.31 -1.19 44.85
C ARG A 47 -10.87 -2.24 45.82
N ARG A 48 -10.75 -1.96 47.12
CA ARG A 48 -11.47 -2.70 48.18
C ARG A 48 -12.97 -2.43 48.04
N TRP A 49 -13.73 -3.46 47.72
CA TRP A 49 -15.18 -3.48 47.91
C TRP A 49 -15.50 -3.48 49.41
N PRO A 50 -16.48 -2.66 49.83
CA PRO A 50 -17.53 -3.25 50.63
C PRO A 50 -18.95 -2.86 50.16
N VAL A 51 -19.82 -3.84 50.32
CA VAL A 51 -21.28 -3.86 50.12
C VAL A 51 -21.99 -2.78 50.94
N LEU A 52 -23.09 -2.22 50.39
CA LEU A 52 -24.37 -1.84 51.02
C LEU A 52 -25.25 -1.21 49.91
N ALA A 53 -26.28 -1.89 49.38
CA ALA A 53 -27.66 -1.92 49.90
C ALA A 53 -28.27 -0.53 50.14
N ALA A 54 -29.01 -0.02 49.15
CA ALA A 54 -30.29 0.72 49.25
C ALA A 54 -30.46 1.71 48.09
N ALA A 55 -31.39 1.43 47.18
CA ALA A 55 -32.35 2.39 46.64
C ALA A 55 -33.21 1.70 45.57
N ALA A 56 -34.27 1.04 46.05
CA ALA A 56 -35.46 0.82 45.25
C ALA A 56 -36.21 2.15 45.06
N ALA A 57 -37.02 2.20 44.00
CA ALA A 57 -37.97 3.24 43.62
C ALA A 57 -37.38 4.44 42.86
N VAL A 58 -37.56 4.40 41.53
CA VAL A 58 -38.05 5.45 40.61
C VAL A 58 -37.49 5.11 39.22
N VAL A 59 -38.18 4.28 38.44
CA VAL A 59 -38.48 4.43 36.99
C VAL A 59 -39.55 3.37 36.62
N LEU A 60 -40.69 3.40 37.31
CA LEU A 60 -41.95 2.79 36.85
C LEU A 60 -42.93 3.91 36.46
N ALA A 61 -42.43 4.89 35.68
CA ALA A 61 -43.20 6.09 35.33
C ALA A 61 -43.06 6.54 33.86
N ILE A 62 -42.38 5.81 32.98
CA ILE A 62 -42.40 6.11 31.53
C ILE A 62 -42.54 4.80 30.73
N GLY A 63 -43.56 4.03 31.10
CA GLY A 63 -44.21 3.06 30.23
C GLY A 63 -45.67 3.48 30.15
N GLY A 64 -46.08 4.17 29.08
CA GLY A 64 -47.47 4.56 28.87
C GLY A 64 -47.64 5.82 28.03
N GLY A 65 -47.65 5.67 26.70
CA GLY A 65 -47.90 6.73 25.71
C GLY A 65 -46.74 6.76 24.72
N LEU A 66 -46.87 6.35 23.45
CA LEU A 66 -47.93 6.70 22.51
C LEU A 66 -48.10 5.53 21.53
N LEU A 67 -49.27 4.90 21.56
CA LEU A 67 -49.73 3.89 20.61
C LEU A 67 -51.05 4.42 20.02
N VAL A 68 -51.02 5.60 19.41
CA VAL A 68 -52.14 6.21 18.65
C VAL A 68 -51.57 7.19 17.62
N ALA A 69 -51.15 6.69 16.45
CA ALA A 69 -50.94 7.51 15.23
C ALA A 69 -50.97 6.67 13.94
N GLN A 70 -51.70 5.54 13.92
CA GLN A 70 -51.98 4.79 12.69
C GLN A 70 -53.50 4.75 12.48
N GLN A 71 -54.03 5.83 11.92
CA GLN A 71 -55.26 5.90 11.13
C GLN A 71 -55.65 7.38 11.05
N LEU A 72 -55.36 8.00 9.91
CA LEU A 72 -56.22 8.96 9.19
C LEU A 72 -55.38 9.67 8.12
N GLY A 73 -55.83 9.55 6.87
CA GLY A 73 -55.25 10.14 5.66
C GLY A 73 -54.84 9.02 4.69
N GLY A 74 -55.58 8.70 3.64
CA GLY A 74 -56.43 9.53 2.80
C GLY A 74 -55.88 9.38 1.38
N ASP A 75 -56.65 8.76 0.49
CA ASP A 75 -56.35 8.62 -0.94
C ASP A 75 -56.12 10.01 -1.55
N ASP A 76 -54.89 10.31 -1.95
CA ASP A 76 -54.59 11.31 -2.96
C ASP A 76 -53.34 10.87 -3.75
N THR A 77 -53.57 10.57 -5.02
CA THR A 77 -52.59 10.27 -6.05
C THR A 77 -51.59 11.41 -6.22
N VAL A 78 -50.30 11.12 -6.03
CA VAL A 78 -49.17 11.92 -6.54
C VAL A 78 -48.37 11.02 -7.49
N PRO A 79 -48.16 11.42 -8.76
CA PRO A 79 -47.41 10.60 -9.71
C PRO A 79 -45.95 10.51 -9.28
N ALA A 80 -45.39 9.31 -9.43
CA ALA A 80 -43.95 9.07 -9.24
C ALA A 80 -43.14 10.08 -10.06
N PRO A 81 -42.09 10.71 -9.51
CA PRO A 81 -41.09 11.33 -10.34
C PRO A 81 -40.47 10.22 -11.19
N THR A 82 -40.54 10.39 -12.50
CA THR A 82 -39.63 9.74 -13.44
C THR A 82 -38.22 10.01 -12.95
N ALA A 83 -37.62 9.03 -12.28
CA ALA A 83 -36.18 8.94 -12.21
C ALA A 83 -35.72 8.65 -13.63
N GLU A 84 -35.43 9.73 -14.37
CA GLU A 84 -34.45 9.68 -15.44
C GLU A 84 -33.21 9.03 -14.83
N SER A 85 -32.99 7.78 -15.23
CA SER A 85 -31.73 7.10 -15.06
C SER A 85 -30.71 7.90 -15.87
N ASP A 86 -30.09 8.89 -15.24
CA ASP A 86 -28.83 9.46 -15.71
C ASP A 86 -27.84 8.30 -15.74
N GLY A 87 -27.64 7.77 -16.95
CA GLY A 87 -26.59 6.82 -17.24
C GLY A 87 -25.22 7.43 -16.95
N PRO A 88 -24.16 6.60 -16.95
CA PRO A 88 -22.80 7.08 -16.76
C PRO A 88 -22.53 8.16 -17.81
N SER A 89 -22.07 9.32 -17.33
CA SER A 89 -21.78 10.48 -18.17
C SER A 89 -20.59 10.19 -19.10
N ASP A 90 -20.89 9.60 -20.25
CA ASP A 90 -20.09 9.69 -21.45
C ASP A 90 -20.30 11.06 -22.09
N VAL A 91 -19.54 12.09 -21.69
CA VAL A 91 -19.16 13.19 -22.61
C VAL A 91 -17.83 13.80 -22.15
N ALA A 92 -16.71 13.17 -22.55
CA ALA A 92 -15.47 13.92 -22.76
C ALA A 92 -15.74 14.92 -23.90
N GLY A 93 -16.06 16.16 -23.56
CA GLY A 93 -16.02 17.26 -24.53
C GLY A 93 -14.61 17.36 -25.13
N PRO A 94 -14.44 18.01 -26.30
CA PRO A 94 -13.10 18.27 -26.81
C PRO A 94 -12.28 18.96 -25.71
N PRO A 95 -11.02 18.54 -25.49
CA PRO A 95 -10.19 19.10 -24.43
C PRO A 95 -10.18 20.62 -24.60
N THR A 96 -10.73 21.32 -23.60
CA THR A 96 -10.71 22.78 -23.59
C THR A 96 -9.28 23.23 -23.32
N ASP A 97 -8.85 24.32 -23.95
CA ASP A 97 -7.54 24.94 -23.70
C ASP A 97 -7.32 25.35 -22.23
N ASP A 98 -8.35 25.25 -21.39
CA ASP A 98 -8.30 25.50 -19.95
C ASP A 98 -7.88 24.28 -19.12
N VAL A 99 -7.78 23.08 -19.69
CA VAL A 99 -7.34 21.86 -18.96
C VAL A 99 -5.88 21.57 -19.26
N LEU A 100 -5.07 21.38 -18.22
CA LEU A 100 -3.65 21.06 -18.32
C LEU A 100 -3.48 19.63 -18.89
N PRO A 101 -2.81 19.42 -20.03
CA PRO A 101 -2.46 18.07 -20.45
C PRO A 101 -1.45 17.44 -19.46
N SER A 102 -1.42 16.11 -19.37
CA SER A 102 -0.31 15.46 -18.64
C SER A 102 1.01 15.81 -19.31
N LEU A 103 1.99 16.22 -18.51
CA LEU A 103 3.35 16.53 -18.97
C LEU A 103 4.36 15.44 -18.57
N LEU A 104 3.89 14.32 -18.00
CA LEU A 104 4.77 13.22 -17.61
C LEU A 104 5.50 12.68 -18.85
N GLY A 105 6.83 12.54 -18.78
CA GLY A 105 7.65 12.05 -19.89
C GLY A 105 8.07 13.10 -20.92
N TYR A 106 7.53 14.32 -20.86
CA TYR A 106 8.09 15.45 -21.61
C TYR A 106 9.51 15.75 -21.11
N THR A 107 10.37 16.21 -21.99
CA THR A 107 11.60 16.89 -21.58
C THR A 107 11.27 18.25 -20.97
N GLU A 108 12.19 18.80 -20.17
CA GLU A 108 12.05 20.16 -19.63
C GLU A 108 11.78 21.19 -20.75
N GLU A 109 12.50 21.11 -21.86
CA GLU A 109 12.36 22.03 -23.00
C GLU A 109 10.99 21.92 -23.65
N GLU A 110 10.53 20.71 -23.99
CA GLU A 110 9.21 20.48 -24.60
C GLU A 110 8.07 20.93 -23.68
N ALA A 111 8.17 20.66 -22.38
CA ALA A 111 7.16 21.07 -21.40
C ALA A 111 7.10 22.60 -21.25
N ILE A 112 8.26 23.27 -21.26
CA ILE A 112 8.34 24.73 -21.23
C ILE A 112 7.71 25.32 -22.49
N GLU A 113 8.03 24.81 -23.68
CA GLU A 113 7.48 25.27 -24.95
C GLU A 113 5.94 25.14 -24.96
N LEU A 114 5.42 23.94 -24.64
CA LEU A 114 3.98 23.69 -24.60
C LEU A 114 3.24 24.62 -23.63
N LEU A 115 3.80 24.85 -22.43
CA LEU A 115 3.18 25.72 -21.43
C LEU A 115 3.27 27.21 -21.81
N GLN A 116 4.35 27.63 -22.47
CA GLN A 116 4.50 29.00 -22.97
C GLN A 116 3.49 29.30 -24.08
N ASP A 117 3.30 28.37 -25.01
CA ASP A 117 2.33 28.49 -26.11
C ASP A 117 0.89 28.60 -25.59
N ARG A 118 0.60 27.97 -24.45
CA ARG A 118 -0.69 28.09 -23.74
C ARG A 118 -0.81 29.34 -22.86
N GLY A 119 0.27 30.11 -22.72
CA GLY A 119 0.30 31.33 -21.91
C GLY A 119 0.35 31.09 -20.40
N ASN A 120 0.78 29.90 -19.95
CA ASN A 120 0.95 29.59 -18.54
C ASN A 120 2.36 30.02 -18.04
N PRO A 121 2.47 30.82 -16.97
CA PRO A 121 3.75 31.06 -16.31
C PRO A 121 4.33 29.77 -15.74
N ILE A 122 5.62 29.50 -15.95
CA ILE A 122 6.24 28.22 -15.56
C ILE A 122 7.23 28.42 -14.40
N SER A 123 7.20 27.49 -13.44
CA SER A 123 8.25 27.30 -12.44
C SER A 123 8.83 25.89 -12.56
N VAL A 124 10.15 25.78 -12.65
CA VAL A 124 10.83 24.47 -12.72
C VAL A 124 11.35 24.10 -11.34
N HIS A 125 10.93 22.94 -10.84
CA HIS A 125 11.46 22.34 -9.64
C HIS A 125 12.33 21.13 -10.01
N VAL A 126 13.64 21.29 -9.91
CA VAL A 126 14.58 20.18 -10.14
C VAL A 126 14.70 19.36 -8.86
N ALA A 127 14.44 18.06 -8.96
CA ALA A 127 14.54 17.12 -7.84
C ALA A 127 15.44 15.93 -8.21
N PRO A 128 16.35 15.49 -7.32
CA PRO A 128 17.04 14.21 -7.51
C PRO A 128 16.03 13.06 -7.36
N ASP A 129 16.17 12.04 -8.20
CA ASP A 129 15.29 10.86 -8.23
C ASP A 129 16.07 9.59 -8.63
N GLY A 130 17.05 9.20 -7.81
CA GLY A 130 17.83 7.97 -7.98
C GLY A 130 18.38 7.74 -9.39
N CYS A 131 17.97 6.63 -10.00
CA CYS A 131 18.40 6.20 -11.33
C CYS A 131 17.46 6.61 -12.47
N ASN A 132 16.53 7.54 -12.20
CA ASN A 132 15.61 8.04 -13.18
C ASN A 132 16.32 8.90 -14.26
N ALA A 133 15.70 9.04 -15.43
CA ALA A 133 16.28 9.76 -16.56
C ALA A 133 16.28 11.28 -16.31
N ALA A 134 17.46 11.89 -16.24
CA ALA A 134 17.61 13.33 -16.05
C ALA A 134 16.97 14.14 -17.18
N GLY A 135 16.43 15.32 -16.85
CA GLY A 135 15.79 16.24 -17.80
C GLY A 135 14.35 15.87 -18.19
N ILE A 136 13.80 14.77 -17.65
CA ILE A 136 12.41 14.35 -17.86
C ILE A 136 11.50 14.91 -16.76
N VAL A 137 10.30 15.35 -17.16
CA VAL A 137 9.23 15.78 -16.26
C VAL A 137 8.56 14.57 -15.63
N THR A 138 8.56 14.53 -14.29
CA THR A 138 7.99 13.45 -13.47
C THR A 138 6.77 13.87 -12.64
N GLY A 139 6.33 15.12 -12.79
CA GLY A 139 5.07 15.57 -12.20
C GLY A 139 4.82 17.06 -12.41
N THR A 140 3.59 17.47 -12.18
CA THR A 140 3.14 18.86 -12.36
C THR A 140 2.31 19.36 -11.17
N ARG A 141 2.23 20.69 -11.01
CA ARG A 141 1.27 21.35 -10.12
C ARG A 141 0.68 22.58 -10.83
N PRO A 142 -0.65 22.65 -11.06
CA PRO A 142 -1.63 21.60 -10.79
C PRO A 142 -1.32 20.31 -11.60
N ALA A 143 -1.89 19.17 -11.20
CA ALA A 143 -1.65 17.89 -11.87
C ALA A 143 -2.28 17.88 -13.28
N GLY A 144 -1.85 16.95 -14.14
CA GLY A 144 -2.50 16.72 -15.44
C GLY A 144 -4.01 16.49 -15.29
N GLY A 145 -4.80 17.00 -16.24
CA GLY A 145 -6.26 16.97 -16.22
C GLY A 145 -6.93 18.05 -15.36
N ALA A 146 -6.18 18.76 -14.52
CA ALA A 146 -6.72 19.88 -13.75
C ALA A 146 -6.94 21.14 -14.61
N LEU A 147 -7.86 22.00 -14.18
CA LEU A 147 -8.04 23.33 -14.78
C LEU A 147 -6.80 24.19 -14.55
N ALA A 148 -6.17 24.63 -15.64
CA ALA A 148 -5.08 25.59 -15.69
C ALA A 148 -5.27 26.54 -16.89
N PRO A 149 -6.21 27.51 -16.79
CA PRO A 149 -6.41 28.52 -17.83
C PRO A 149 -5.14 29.33 -18.11
N PRO A 150 -5.02 29.97 -19.30
CA PRO A 150 -3.90 30.86 -19.61
C PRO A 150 -3.68 31.92 -18.51
N GLY A 151 -2.41 32.11 -18.12
CA GLY A 151 -2.02 33.00 -17.01
C GLY A 151 -1.91 32.32 -15.64
N GLU A 152 -2.50 31.13 -15.46
CA GLU A 152 -2.35 30.35 -14.22
C GLU A 152 -0.95 29.72 -14.16
N PRO A 153 -0.21 29.86 -13.03
CA PRO A 153 1.14 29.33 -12.93
C PRO A 153 1.14 27.79 -12.84
N VAL A 154 2.05 27.17 -13.59
CA VAL A 154 2.29 25.72 -13.57
C VAL A 154 3.71 25.47 -13.06
N THR A 155 3.85 24.60 -12.05
CA THR A 155 5.14 24.09 -11.60
C THR A 155 5.38 22.72 -12.21
N ILE A 156 6.48 22.55 -12.94
CA ILE A 156 6.93 21.23 -13.43
C ILE A 156 8.02 20.69 -12.52
N THR A 157 8.00 19.39 -12.22
CA THR A 157 9.07 18.70 -11.49
C THR A 157 9.91 17.93 -12.50
N VAL A 158 11.21 18.21 -12.54
CA VAL A 158 12.16 17.63 -13.50
C VAL A 158 13.21 16.84 -12.73
N VAL A 159 13.56 15.66 -13.24
CA VAL A 159 14.67 14.85 -12.69
C VAL A 159 15.99 15.60 -12.92
N GLY A 160 16.68 15.93 -11.83
CA GLY A 160 17.99 16.58 -11.91
C GLY A 160 19.10 15.63 -12.36
N GLU A 161 20.19 16.20 -12.91
CA GLU A 161 21.43 15.44 -13.11
C GLU A 161 21.96 14.92 -11.77
N GLN A 162 22.42 13.67 -11.75
CA GLN A 162 22.98 13.06 -10.55
C GLN A 162 24.44 12.67 -10.75
N GLN A 163 25.24 12.95 -9.72
CA GLN A 163 26.63 12.55 -9.70
C GLN A 163 26.74 11.14 -9.11
N VAL A 164 27.15 10.18 -9.96
CA VAL A 164 27.61 8.84 -9.57
C VAL A 164 26.65 8.09 -8.63
N VAL A 165 25.60 7.54 -9.21
CA VAL A 165 24.72 6.56 -8.54
C VAL A 165 24.98 5.19 -9.18
N ASP A 166 25.18 4.16 -8.35
CA ASP A 166 25.21 2.78 -8.82
C ASP A 166 23.78 2.32 -9.09
N CYS A 167 23.42 2.22 -10.37
CA CYS A 167 22.08 1.87 -10.83
C CYS A 167 21.91 0.38 -11.14
N VAL A 168 22.81 -0.48 -10.65
CA VAL A 168 22.70 -1.92 -10.85
C VAL A 168 21.44 -2.45 -10.18
N GLY A 169 20.55 -3.06 -10.99
CA GLY A 169 19.28 -3.65 -10.54
C GLY A 169 18.08 -2.71 -10.58
N GLU A 170 18.30 -1.42 -10.83
CA GLU A 170 17.22 -0.44 -10.98
C GLU A 170 16.48 -0.62 -12.31
N PRO A 171 15.21 -0.18 -12.42
CA PRO A 171 14.49 -0.15 -13.67
C PRO A 171 15.26 0.63 -14.76
N PRO A 172 15.26 0.17 -16.03
CA PRO A 172 15.86 0.89 -17.15
C PRO A 172 14.98 2.09 -17.54
N TRP A 173 15.08 3.18 -16.77
CA TRP A 173 14.22 4.36 -16.87
C TRP A 173 14.24 5.04 -18.24
N ASP A 174 15.37 5.02 -18.93
CA ASP A 174 15.49 5.48 -20.32
C ASP A 174 14.50 4.78 -21.25
N ARG A 175 14.33 3.46 -21.08
CA ARG A 175 13.40 2.65 -21.89
C ARG A 175 11.95 2.84 -21.47
N ILE A 176 11.71 2.93 -20.16
CA ILE A 176 10.37 3.24 -19.62
C ILE A 176 9.86 4.54 -20.23
N TRP A 177 10.66 5.62 -20.15
CA TRP A 177 10.28 6.91 -20.72
C TRP A 177 10.17 6.87 -22.24
N GLY A 178 11.00 6.08 -22.92
CA GLY A 178 10.84 5.83 -24.35
C GLY A 178 9.46 5.30 -24.74
N VAL A 179 8.92 4.36 -23.95
CA VAL A 179 7.58 3.79 -24.17
C VAL A 179 6.49 4.79 -23.82
N VAL A 180 6.60 5.50 -22.69
CA VAL A 180 5.65 6.55 -22.28
C VAL A 180 5.56 7.67 -23.33
N ARG A 181 6.71 8.16 -23.81
CA ARG A 181 6.80 9.21 -24.84
C ARG A 181 6.24 8.76 -26.18
N SER A 182 6.55 7.53 -26.59
CA SER A 182 6.00 6.91 -27.81
C SER A 182 4.47 6.84 -27.77
N ALA A 183 3.90 6.45 -26.61
CA ALA A 183 2.46 6.40 -26.42
C ALA A 183 1.77 7.78 -26.49
N GLN A 184 2.47 8.84 -26.07
CA GLN A 184 1.99 10.23 -26.16
C GLN A 184 2.23 10.89 -27.53
N GLY A 185 2.94 10.22 -28.45
CA GLY A 185 3.26 10.77 -29.77
C GLY A 185 4.35 11.84 -29.77
N LEU A 186 5.20 11.91 -28.74
CA LEU A 186 6.28 12.91 -28.57
C LEU A 186 7.59 12.56 -29.33
N ASP A 187 7.46 11.94 -30.50
CA ASP A 187 8.55 11.54 -31.42
C ASP A 187 9.54 10.43 -30.98
N VAL A 188 10.29 9.95 -32.00
CA VAL A 188 10.94 8.64 -32.22
C VAL A 188 11.15 7.79 -30.96
N ALA A 189 10.36 6.71 -30.90
CA ALA A 189 10.69 5.48 -30.19
C ALA A 189 12.22 5.33 -30.12
N PRO A 190 12.84 5.27 -28.93
CA PRO A 190 14.30 5.20 -28.81
C PRO A 190 14.87 4.19 -29.81
N ALA A 191 16.10 4.36 -30.28
CA ALA A 191 16.73 3.35 -31.15
C ALA A 191 16.74 1.94 -30.49
N GLU A 192 16.51 1.90 -29.18
CA GLU A 192 16.34 0.74 -28.34
C GLU A 192 14.96 0.04 -28.50
N LEU A 193 13.94 0.74 -29.01
CA LEU A 193 12.64 0.19 -29.43
C LEU A 193 12.65 -0.33 -30.88
N ASP A 194 13.80 -0.33 -31.57
CA ASP A 194 13.91 -0.66 -32.99
C ASP A 194 13.27 -2.03 -33.34
N GLY A 195 12.11 -1.96 -33.97
CA GLY A 195 11.28 -3.11 -34.37
C GLY A 195 10.15 -3.50 -33.42
N ILE A 196 10.00 -2.85 -32.26
CA ILE A 196 8.94 -3.13 -31.28
C ILE A 196 7.78 -2.17 -31.55
N GLU A 197 6.69 -2.70 -32.11
CA GLU A 197 5.47 -1.95 -32.30
C GLU A 197 4.73 -1.82 -30.97
N VAL A 198 4.65 -0.61 -30.41
CA VAL A 198 3.76 -0.32 -29.28
C VAL A 198 2.32 -0.36 -29.81
N GLY A 199 1.60 -1.44 -29.49
CA GLY A 199 0.21 -1.68 -29.89
C GLY A 199 -0.73 -0.55 -29.45
N SER A 200 -1.85 -0.38 -30.15
CA SER A 200 -2.83 0.67 -29.81
C SER A 200 -3.41 0.48 -28.41
N ASP A 201 -3.59 -0.76 -27.97
CA ASP A 201 -4.02 -1.11 -26.62
C ASP A 201 -3.05 -0.60 -25.55
N VAL A 202 -1.74 -0.74 -25.77
CA VAL A 202 -0.71 -0.21 -24.85
C VAL A 202 -0.75 1.31 -24.81
N ARG A 203 -0.94 1.97 -25.97
CA ARG A 203 -1.05 3.43 -26.02
C ARG A 203 -2.30 3.90 -25.30
N ASP A 204 -3.43 3.26 -25.54
CA ASP A 204 -4.71 3.58 -24.91
C ASP A 204 -4.61 3.40 -23.38
N ALA A 205 -3.99 2.32 -22.91
CA ALA A 205 -3.76 2.08 -21.48
C ALA A 205 -2.83 3.13 -20.86
N LEU A 206 -1.74 3.51 -21.52
CA LEU A 206 -0.84 4.58 -21.05
C LEU A 206 -1.54 5.93 -21.01
N VAL A 207 -2.28 6.28 -22.07
CA VAL A 207 -3.07 7.52 -22.12
C VAL A 207 -4.10 7.55 -21.00
N GLN A 208 -4.79 6.43 -20.75
CA GLN A 208 -5.73 6.31 -19.64
C GLN A 208 -5.03 6.50 -18.29
N MET A 209 -3.93 5.79 -18.03
CA MET A 209 -3.18 5.92 -16.77
C MET A 209 -2.67 7.35 -16.54
N LEU A 210 -2.24 8.04 -17.61
CA LEU A 210 -1.80 9.43 -17.55
C LEU A 210 -2.96 10.42 -17.36
N ALA A 211 -4.16 10.08 -17.83
CA ALA A 211 -5.36 10.89 -17.60
C ALA A 211 -5.91 10.74 -16.16
N GLU A 212 -5.67 9.59 -15.53
CA GLU A 212 -6.02 9.28 -14.14
C GLU A 212 -5.10 9.97 -13.10
N GLU A 213 -4.10 10.75 -13.57
CA GLU A 213 -3.16 11.56 -12.76
C GLU A 213 -3.87 12.60 -11.83
N GLN A 214 -5.19 12.73 -11.90
CA GLN A 214 -5.98 13.77 -11.25
C GLN A 214 -6.04 13.67 -9.70
N SER A 215 -5.54 12.59 -9.08
CA SER A 215 -5.81 12.30 -7.66
C SER A 215 -4.67 12.60 -6.65
N GLY A 216 -3.47 13.02 -7.06
CA GLY A 216 -2.33 13.04 -6.13
C GLY A 216 -1.07 13.73 -6.64
N ARG A 217 0.10 13.19 -6.29
CA ARG A 217 1.40 13.54 -6.91
C ARG A 217 1.85 12.33 -7.73
N PRO A 218 1.08 11.93 -8.76
CA PRO A 218 1.26 10.62 -9.35
C PRO A 218 2.54 10.63 -10.16
N ARG A 219 3.26 9.53 -10.09
CA ARG A 219 4.51 9.34 -10.80
C ARG A 219 4.37 8.10 -11.66
N VAL A 220 5.13 8.06 -12.73
CA VAL A 220 5.38 6.79 -13.41
C VAL A 220 6.19 5.94 -12.46
N MET A 221 5.60 4.82 -12.05
CA MET A 221 6.18 3.83 -11.17
C MET A 221 6.61 2.64 -12.02
N ALA A 222 7.69 1.98 -11.62
CA ALA A 222 8.15 0.77 -12.26
C ALA A 222 8.65 -0.24 -11.23
N ARG A 223 8.39 -1.53 -11.47
CA ARG A 223 8.94 -2.62 -10.67
C ARG A 223 9.22 -3.83 -11.53
N TRP A 224 10.28 -4.56 -11.20
CA TRP A 224 10.48 -5.90 -11.75
C TRP A 224 9.39 -6.82 -11.21
N THR A 225 8.75 -7.57 -12.10
CA THR A 225 7.69 -8.51 -11.74
C THR A 225 8.19 -9.93 -11.82
N TYR A 226 7.62 -10.75 -10.96
CA TYR A 226 8.06 -12.09 -10.68
C TYR A 226 6.83 -13.00 -10.73
N ASP A 227 6.66 -13.77 -11.80
CA ASP A 227 5.47 -14.60 -12.10
C ASP A 227 4.13 -13.81 -12.13
N ASP A 228 2.99 -14.51 -12.31
CA ASP A 228 1.63 -13.94 -12.35
C ASP A 228 1.16 -13.25 -11.05
N ALA A 229 2.02 -13.18 -10.02
CA ALA A 229 1.71 -12.52 -8.76
C ALA A 229 1.81 -10.99 -8.90
N ARG A 230 0.77 -10.38 -9.44
CA ARG A 230 0.65 -8.93 -9.66
C ARG A 230 0.55 -8.10 -8.37
N CYS A 231 0.57 -8.74 -7.19
CA CYS A 231 0.34 -8.12 -5.88
C CYS A 231 1.08 -8.84 -4.72
N GLY A 232 2.42 -8.79 -4.68
CA GLY A 232 3.16 -9.14 -3.45
C GLY A 232 3.79 -10.53 -3.37
N GLY A 233 4.20 -11.13 -4.49
CA GLY A 233 5.08 -12.32 -4.50
C GLY A 233 6.49 -11.97 -4.96
N HIS A 234 7.52 -12.47 -4.26
CA HIS A 234 8.93 -12.28 -4.64
C HIS A 234 9.58 -13.62 -4.98
N VAL A 235 9.97 -13.84 -6.24
CA VAL A 235 10.77 -14.99 -6.72
C VAL A 235 11.67 -14.49 -7.86
N PRO A 236 12.99 -14.76 -7.92
CA PRO A 236 13.89 -14.04 -8.82
C PRO A 236 13.71 -14.36 -10.31
N GLY A 237 13.35 -13.34 -11.10
CA GLY A 237 13.34 -13.30 -12.58
C GLY A 237 13.36 -11.84 -13.09
N PHE A 238 14.26 -11.50 -14.03
CA PHE A 238 14.50 -10.10 -14.48
C PHE A 238 14.05 -9.85 -15.92
N ASP A 239 13.11 -10.66 -16.43
CA ASP A 239 12.65 -10.62 -17.83
C ASP A 239 11.38 -9.79 -18.03
N ARG A 240 10.66 -9.41 -16.96
CA ARG A 240 9.42 -8.62 -17.06
C ARG A 240 9.38 -7.46 -16.07
N LEU A 241 9.22 -6.25 -16.57
CA LEU A 241 9.08 -5.01 -15.80
C LEU A 241 7.66 -4.47 -15.95
N GLU A 242 7.01 -4.12 -14.85
CA GLU A 242 5.68 -3.52 -14.84
C GLU A 242 5.77 -2.02 -14.61
N ILE A 243 5.03 -1.24 -15.40
CA ILE A 243 4.88 0.20 -15.31
C ILE A 243 3.43 0.55 -15.00
N TRP A 244 3.22 1.52 -14.13
CA TRP A 244 1.91 2.14 -13.90
C TRP A 244 2.05 3.60 -13.47
N VAL A 245 0.95 4.33 -13.39
CA VAL A 245 0.90 5.67 -12.78
C VAL A 245 0.22 5.54 -11.41
N GLY A 246 0.90 5.98 -10.36
CA GLY A 246 0.40 5.86 -8.98
C GLY A 246 1.18 6.70 -7.99
N ASP A 247 0.83 6.58 -6.70
CA ASP A 247 1.47 7.34 -5.61
C ASP A 247 2.56 6.51 -4.89
N SER A 248 2.53 5.18 -5.02
CA SER A 248 3.52 4.31 -4.37
C SER A 248 3.86 3.04 -5.16
N ALA A 249 5.07 2.53 -4.95
CA ALA A 249 5.56 1.30 -5.57
C ALA A 249 4.84 0.03 -5.04
N GLN A 250 4.09 0.18 -3.95
CA GLN A 250 3.39 -0.91 -3.24
C GLN A 250 1.92 -1.03 -3.68
N GLU A 251 1.42 -0.10 -4.50
CA GLU A 251 0.08 -0.19 -5.07
C GLU A 251 -0.04 -1.37 -6.04
N CYS A 252 -1.26 -1.92 -6.08
CA CYS A 252 -1.69 -2.86 -7.10
C CYS A 252 -2.50 -2.09 -8.13
N PRO A 253 -1.88 -1.63 -9.23
CA PRO A 253 -2.60 -0.84 -10.21
C PRO A 253 -3.65 -1.71 -10.92
N SER A 254 -4.84 -1.18 -11.17
CA SER A 254 -5.86 -1.88 -11.97
C SER A 254 -5.40 -2.08 -13.42
N THR A 255 -4.65 -1.11 -13.93
CA THR A 255 -4.08 -1.07 -15.27
C THR A 255 -2.56 -0.88 -15.17
N SER A 256 -1.80 -1.75 -15.83
CA SER A 256 -0.36 -1.63 -15.95
C SER A 256 0.11 -1.94 -17.36
N VAL A 257 1.36 -1.59 -17.66
CA VAL A 257 2.03 -1.96 -18.90
C VAL A 257 3.26 -2.80 -18.56
N PHE A 258 3.36 -3.97 -19.18
CA PHE A 258 4.49 -4.86 -19.03
C PHE A 258 5.49 -4.67 -20.16
N LEU A 259 6.76 -4.53 -19.78
CA LEU A 259 7.91 -4.50 -20.66
C LEU A 259 8.65 -5.83 -20.52
N HIS A 260 8.77 -6.56 -21.61
CA HIS A 260 9.48 -7.83 -21.66
C HIS A 260 10.88 -7.63 -22.21
N PHE A 261 11.87 -8.16 -21.51
CA PHE A 261 13.27 -8.10 -21.89
C PHE A 261 13.80 -9.48 -22.26
N GLY A 262 14.55 -9.57 -23.35
CA GLY A 262 15.29 -10.78 -23.71
C GLY A 262 16.51 -11.00 -22.82
N ASP A 263 17.15 -12.16 -22.97
CA ASP A 263 18.38 -12.52 -22.22
C ASP A 263 19.55 -11.54 -22.45
N ASP A 264 19.53 -10.79 -23.55
CA ASP A 264 20.51 -9.75 -23.88
C ASP A 264 20.14 -8.37 -23.28
N GLY A 265 19.07 -8.32 -22.50
CA GLY A 265 18.55 -7.11 -21.87
C GLY A 265 17.87 -6.16 -22.85
N ARG A 266 17.62 -6.55 -24.11
CA ARG A 266 16.85 -5.73 -25.06
C ARG A 266 15.37 -5.89 -24.78
N LEU A 267 14.60 -4.81 -24.94
CA LEU A 267 13.14 -4.91 -24.94
C LEU A 267 12.73 -5.78 -26.13
N ILE A 268 11.77 -6.68 -25.95
CA ILE A 268 11.29 -7.61 -27.00
C ILE A 268 9.78 -7.56 -27.19
N ALA A 269 9.03 -7.13 -26.17
CA ALA A 269 7.59 -6.94 -26.25
C ALA A 269 7.11 -5.90 -25.23
N VAL A 270 5.97 -5.30 -25.53
CA VAL A 270 5.22 -4.44 -24.61
C VAL A 270 3.77 -4.90 -24.62
N GLU A 271 3.21 -5.18 -23.46
CA GLU A 271 1.86 -5.72 -23.33
C GLU A 271 1.06 -4.95 -22.27
N THR A 272 -0.25 -4.87 -22.45
CA THR A 272 -1.14 -4.34 -21.42
C THR A 272 -1.42 -5.41 -20.36
N GLY A 273 -1.50 -4.95 -19.12
CA GLY A 273 -1.84 -5.71 -17.95
C GLY A 273 -3.08 -5.16 -17.29
N GLU A 274 -4.24 -5.79 -17.47
CA GLU A 274 -5.36 -5.53 -16.57
C GLU A 274 -5.32 -6.55 -15.46
N ILE A 275 -5.24 -6.11 -14.20
CA ILE A 275 -5.40 -7.05 -13.11
C ILE A 275 -6.87 -7.44 -13.05
N THR A 276 -7.19 -8.64 -13.53
CA THR A 276 -8.52 -9.21 -13.33
C THR A 276 -8.73 -9.50 -11.84
N GLU A 277 -9.97 -9.42 -11.33
CA GLU A 277 -10.29 -9.83 -9.95
C GLU A 277 -9.74 -11.22 -9.60
N ARG A 278 -9.64 -12.10 -10.61
CA ARG A 278 -9.08 -13.46 -10.47
C ARG A 278 -7.57 -13.48 -10.19
N GLN A 279 -6.82 -12.45 -10.61
CA GLN A 279 -5.37 -12.33 -10.46
C GLN A 279 -4.93 -11.61 -9.19
N LEU A 280 -5.81 -10.82 -8.56
CA LEU A 280 -5.55 -10.26 -7.23
C LEU A 280 -5.50 -11.35 -6.15
N GLY A 281 -5.98 -12.56 -6.48
CA GLY A 281 -6.14 -13.69 -5.58
C GLY A 281 -7.27 -13.46 -4.56
N ALA A 282 -7.22 -12.33 -3.87
CA ALA A 282 -8.28 -11.76 -3.06
C ALA A 282 -8.84 -10.54 -3.81
N GLY A 283 -10.16 -10.47 -4.03
CA GLY A 283 -10.77 -9.34 -4.77
C GLY A 283 -10.39 -7.96 -4.19
N LEU A 284 -10.53 -6.88 -4.99
CA LEU A 284 -10.12 -5.51 -4.62
C LEU A 284 -10.65 -5.08 -3.24
N ASN A 285 -11.91 -5.38 -2.94
CA ASN A 285 -12.53 -5.07 -1.64
C ASN A 285 -11.77 -5.70 -0.47
N ARG A 286 -11.26 -6.92 -0.64
CA ARG A 286 -10.48 -7.63 0.40
C ARG A 286 -9.12 -6.99 0.61
N LEU A 287 -8.42 -6.65 -0.47
CA LEU A 287 -7.11 -5.97 -0.38
C LEU A 287 -7.24 -4.57 0.21
N SER A 288 -8.28 -3.83 -0.18
CA SER A 288 -8.61 -2.51 0.39
C SER A 288 -8.85 -2.61 1.89
N SER A 289 -9.71 -3.55 2.32
CA SER A 289 -10.04 -3.76 3.74
C SER A 289 -8.85 -4.25 4.55
N ALA A 290 -8.00 -5.09 3.98
CA ALA A 290 -6.74 -5.52 4.59
C ALA A 290 -5.75 -4.36 4.78
N THR A 291 -5.65 -3.47 3.79
CA THR A 291 -4.82 -2.25 3.88
C THR A 291 -5.36 -1.29 4.94
N GLN A 292 -6.68 -1.10 4.97
CA GLN A 292 -7.36 -0.33 6.00
C GLN A 292 -7.17 -0.94 7.39
N PHE A 293 -7.17 -2.28 7.52
CA PHE A 293 -6.84 -2.97 8.77
C PHE A 293 -5.42 -2.65 9.25
N ILE A 294 -4.41 -2.61 8.36
CA ILE A 294 -3.03 -2.21 8.71
C ILE A 294 -3.00 -0.78 9.23
N ALA A 295 -3.58 0.17 8.49
CA ALA A 295 -3.61 1.58 8.89
C ALA A 295 -4.35 1.78 10.21
N TRP A 296 -5.52 1.16 10.36
CA TRP A 296 -6.28 1.17 11.60
C TRP A 296 -5.48 0.56 12.74
N ALA A 297 -4.86 -0.61 12.58
CA ALA A 297 -4.09 -1.26 13.64
C ALA A 297 -2.96 -0.35 14.15
N ARG A 298 -2.31 0.41 13.25
CA ARG A 298 -1.22 1.34 13.55
C ARG A 298 -1.66 2.69 14.12
N GLY A 299 -2.95 3.02 14.04
CA GLY A 299 -3.46 4.30 14.50
C GLY A 299 -3.60 5.37 13.42
N ASP A 300 -3.34 5.03 12.17
CA ASP A 300 -3.23 5.96 11.03
C ASP A 300 -4.52 6.06 10.21
N GLY A 301 -5.62 5.41 10.65
CA GLY A 301 -6.88 5.41 9.91
C GLY A 301 -8.08 4.92 10.73
N PRO A 302 -9.30 5.06 10.15
CA PRO A 302 -10.52 4.51 10.73
C PRO A 302 -10.53 2.98 10.67
N ALA A 303 -11.31 2.35 11.54
CA ALA A 303 -11.55 0.91 11.47
C ALA A 303 -12.07 0.49 10.08
N PRO A 304 -11.63 -0.65 9.54
CA PRO A 304 -12.30 -1.28 8.41
C PRO A 304 -13.68 -1.77 8.81
N ASP A 305 -14.47 -2.16 7.81
CA ASP A 305 -15.74 -2.83 8.06
C ASP A 305 -15.47 -4.22 8.64
N PHE A 306 -16.13 -4.49 9.77
CA PHE A 306 -16.03 -5.74 10.50
C PHE A 306 -17.42 -6.33 10.65
N ALA A 307 -17.50 -7.66 10.60
CA ALA A 307 -18.72 -8.35 10.99
C ALA A 307 -19.06 -8.00 12.44
N ASP A 308 -20.35 -8.06 12.79
CA ASP A 308 -20.85 -7.90 14.18
C ASP A 308 -20.02 -8.67 15.21
N ARG A 309 -19.42 -9.79 14.76
CA ARG A 309 -18.53 -10.61 15.57
C ARG A 309 -17.36 -11.15 14.77
N VAL A 310 -16.14 -10.86 15.21
CA VAL A 310 -14.91 -11.34 14.56
C VAL A 310 -14.28 -12.47 15.35
N ARG A 311 -13.93 -13.57 14.67
CA ARG A 311 -13.19 -14.67 15.30
C ARG A 311 -11.73 -14.30 15.41
N VAL A 312 -11.16 -14.39 16.62
CA VAL A 312 -9.72 -14.21 16.83
C VAL A 312 -9.09 -15.58 17.05
N MET A 313 -8.09 -15.89 16.24
CA MET A 313 -7.37 -17.16 16.21
C MET A 313 -5.88 -16.91 16.44
N PHE A 314 -5.23 -17.84 17.14
CA PHE A 314 -3.79 -17.78 17.39
C PHE A 314 -3.17 -19.09 16.98
N LEU A 315 -2.20 -19.03 16.07
CA LEU A 315 -1.52 -20.19 15.50
C LEU A 315 -2.52 -21.24 14.97
N GLY A 316 -3.54 -20.76 14.25
CA GLY A 316 -4.59 -21.61 13.72
C GLY A 316 -5.47 -22.27 14.79
N GLY A 317 -5.57 -21.72 16.00
CA GLY A 317 -6.56 -22.14 17.00
C GLY A 317 -6.24 -23.40 17.81
N GLY A 318 -5.17 -24.12 17.49
CA GLY A 318 -4.79 -25.37 18.15
C GLY A 318 -3.83 -25.22 19.35
N ALA A 319 -2.91 -24.25 19.31
CA ALA A 319 -1.80 -24.20 20.27
C ALA A 319 -2.19 -23.71 21.67
N PHE A 320 -3.20 -22.84 21.78
CA PHE A 320 -3.60 -22.21 23.05
C PHE A 320 -5.05 -22.51 23.45
N GLY A 321 -5.73 -23.44 22.77
CA GLY A 321 -7.08 -23.91 23.12
C GLY A 321 -8.21 -22.87 23.06
N HIS A 322 -7.88 -21.60 22.78
CA HIS A 322 -8.83 -20.49 22.79
C HIS A 322 -8.79 -19.75 21.47
N THR A 323 -9.73 -20.14 20.61
CA THR A 323 -10.24 -19.24 19.58
C THR A 323 -11.29 -18.35 20.25
N GLY A 324 -11.00 -17.06 20.32
CA GLY A 324 -11.86 -16.06 20.93
C GLY A 324 -12.85 -15.50 19.92
N TRP A 325 -13.82 -14.76 20.42
CA TRP A 325 -14.62 -13.86 19.61
C TRP A 325 -14.51 -12.47 20.20
N THR A 326 -14.40 -11.46 19.34
CA THR A 326 -14.63 -10.08 19.74
C THR A 326 -15.99 -9.65 19.22
N ASP A 327 -16.80 -9.09 20.12
CA ASP A 327 -18.09 -8.45 19.82
C ASP A 327 -17.92 -6.91 19.66
N ARG A 328 -16.67 -6.43 19.66
CA ARG A 328 -16.28 -5.01 19.50
C ARG A 328 -15.03 -4.91 18.61
N PRO A 329 -15.09 -5.42 17.38
CA PRO A 329 -13.92 -5.51 16.51
C PRO A 329 -13.29 -4.15 16.16
N GLU A 330 -14.03 -3.05 16.29
CA GLU A 330 -13.52 -1.69 16.16
C GLU A 330 -12.61 -1.24 17.32
N ASP A 331 -12.63 -1.95 18.46
CA ASP A 331 -11.72 -1.73 19.58
C ASP A 331 -10.46 -2.61 19.45
N ARG A 332 -9.33 -1.99 19.14
CA ARG A 332 -8.00 -2.63 19.05
C ARG A 332 -7.66 -3.50 20.26
N THR A 333 -8.09 -3.10 21.46
CA THR A 333 -7.77 -3.84 22.69
C THR A 333 -8.53 -5.17 22.81
N SER A 334 -9.56 -5.38 21.98
CA SER A 334 -10.36 -6.60 21.98
C SER A 334 -9.67 -7.80 21.31
N TYR A 335 -8.55 -7.57 20.62
CA TYR A 335 -7.76 -8.60 19.93
C TYR A 335 -6.68 -9.24 20.81
N ALA A 336 -6.45 -8.70 22.01
CA ALA A 336 -5.46 -9.22 22.93
C ALA A 336 -5.85 -10.63 23.42
N GLY A 337 -5.07 -11.64 23.04
CA GLY A 337 -5.25 -13.02 23.51
C GLY A 337 -4.81 -13.24 24.97
N CYS A 338 -4.07 -12.30 25.55
CA CYS A 338 -3.63 -12.38 26.94
C CYS A 338 -4.73 -11.91 27.90
N SER A 339 -5.17 -12.83 28.75
CA SER A 339 -6.18 -12.59 29.78
C SER A 339 -5.74 -11.51 30.78
N GLY A 340 -6.14 -10.26 30.54
CA GLY A 340 -6.26 -9.21 31.55
C GLY A 340 -4.95 -8.55 32.03
N LEU A 341 -3.80 -8.82 31.42
CA LEU A 341 -2.53 -8.16 31.80
C LEU A 341 -2.24 -6.85 31.07
N GLY A 342 -3.13 -6.41 30.17
CA GLY A 342 -3.01 -5.13 29.49
C GLY A 342 -1.91 -5.12 28.41
N PHE A 343 -2.17 -4.32 27.38
CA PHE A 343 -1.16 -3.90 26.41
C PHE A 343 0.11 -3.36 27.11
N PRO A 344 1.31 -3.53 26.54
CA PRO A 344 1.58 -3.87 25.13
C PRO A 344 2.35 -5.18 24.87
N ASP A 345 2.58 -6.05 25.86
CA ASP A 345 3.60 -7.13 25.77
C ASP A 345 3.13 -8.54 25.40
N CYS A 346 1.86 -8.70 25.03
CA CYS A 346 1.37 -10.00 24.58
C CYS A 346 1.86 -10.30 23.15
N ALA A 347 2.67 -11.33 22.99
CA ALA A 347 3.06 -11.86 21.69
C ALA A 347 1.87 -12.48 20.92
N LEU A 348 0.73 -12.70 21.58
CA LEU A 348 -0.50 -13.26 21.00
C LEU A 348 -1.54 -12.16 20.76
N ASP A 349 -1.21 -11.23 19.87
CA ASP A 349 -2.10 -10.13 19.47
C ASP A 349 -1.77 -9.69 18.03
N PRO A 350 -2.66 -9.95 17.05
CA PRO A 350 -2.42 -9.58 15.65
C PRO A 350 -2.34 -8.08 15.43
N VAL A 351 -3.03 -7.26 16.24
CA VAL A 351 -2.96 -5.80 16.17
C VAL A 351 -1.62 -5.34 16.74
N ALA A 352 -1.21 -5.86 17.90
CA ALA A 352 0.08 -5.52 18.50
C ALA A 352 1.26 -5.94 17.59
N LEU A 353 1.11 -7.04 16.84
CA LEU A 353 2.10 -7.46 15.84
C LEU A 353 2.34 -6.40 14.76
N LEU A 354 1.27 -5.84 14.18
CA LEU A 354 1.35 -4.80 13.15
C LEU A 354 1.87 -3.46 13.68
N VAL A 355 1.60 -3.16 14.96
CA VAL A 355 2.13 -1.96 15.65
C VAL A 355 3.62 -2.11 15.92
N ARG A 356 4.08 -3.28 16.38
CA ARG A 356 5.48 -3.54 16.71
C ARG A 356 6.37 -3.62 15.47
N HIS A 357 5.87 -4.19 14.39
CA HIS A 357 6.62 -4.36 13.16
C HIS A 357 6.35 -3.18 12.23
N VAL A 358 7.17 -2.14 12.37
CA VAL A 358 7.12 -0.91 11.55
C VAL A 358 7.60 -1.11 10.11
N VAL A 359 8.08 -2.30 9.76
CA VAL A 359 8.46 -2.63 8.38
C VAL A 359 7.25 -2.54 7.44
N PRO A 360 7.47 -2.34 6.12
CA PRO A 360 6.40 -2.43 5.14
C PRO A 360 5.68 -3.79 5.23
N VAL A 361 4.35 -3.74 5.31
CA VAL A 361 3.48 -4.92 5.39
C VAL A 361 2.62 -4.90 4.15
N ALA A 362 2.69 -5.97 3.35
CA ALA A 362 1.91 -6.07 2.13
C ALA A 362 0.77 -7.09 2.32
N PRO A 363 -0.48 -6.74 1.98
CA PRO A 363 -1.55 -7.73 1.87
C PRO A 363 -1.30 -8.61 0.66
N ALA A 364 -1.45 -9.92 0.82
CA ALA A 364 -1.35 -10.91 -0.25
C ALA A 364 -2.46 -11.95 -0.08
N ALA A 365 -2.96 -12.50 -1.19
CA ALA A 365 -4.00 -13.52 -1.14
C ALA A 365 -3.51 -14.86 -0.58
N GLY A 366 -4.43 -15.57 0.05
CA GLY A 366 -4.21 -16.90 0.59
C GLY A 366 -3.54 -16.91 1.96
N ARG A 367 -3.38 -18.12 2.49
CA ARG A 367 -2.78 -18.35 3.81
C ARG A 367 -1.27 -18.10 3.81
N SER A 368 -0.71 -17.79 4.97
CA SER A 368 0.74 -17.69 5.13
C SER A 368 1.36 -19.09 5.13
N GLN A 369 2.44 -19.26 4.37
CA GLN A 369 3.24 -20.49 4.39
C GLN A 369 3.96 -20.68 5.74
N CYS A 370 4.06 -19.59 6.52
CA CYS A 370 4.68 -19.55 7.85
C CYS A 370 3.71 -20.01 8.96
N ALA A 371 2.42 -20.21 8.64
CA ALA A 371 1.49 -20.80 9.59
C ALA A 371 1.86 -22.27 9.79
N ASP A 372 2.64 -22.56 10.82
CA ASP A 372 3.00 -23.91 11.28
C ASP A 372 1.72 -24.73 11.56
N GLY A 373 1.12 -25.30 10.52
CA GLY A 373 0.10 -26.37 10.54
C GLY A 373 -1.16 -26.17 11.39
N GLY A 374 -1.36 -25.01 12.01
CA GLY A 374 -2.48 -24.75 12.91
C GLY A 374 -3.80 -24.95 12.18
N GLN A 375 -4.57 -25.97 12.60
CA GLN A 375 -5.88 -26.28 12.02
C GLN A 375 -6.88 -25.21 12.42
N VAL A 376 -7.03 -24.18 11.56
CA VAL A 376 -8.13 -23.23 11.68
C VAL A 376 -9.47 -23.97 11.68
N PRO A 377 -10.51 -23.46 12.37
CA PRO A 377 -11.82 -24.08 12.34
C PRO A 377 -12.29 -24.33 10.91
N GLN A 378 -12.96 -25.46 10.66
CA GLN A 378 -13.29 -25.94 9.32
C GLN A 378 -13.87 -24.86 8.39
N ARG A 379 -14.79 -24.02 8.88
CA ARG A 379 -15.37 -22.93 8.09
C ARG A 379 -14.34 -21.97 7.48
N PHE A 380 -13.24 -21.72 8.18
CA PHE A 380 -12.15 -20.85 7.73
C PHE A 380 -11.19 -21.61 6.80
N ALA A 381 -11.04 -22.92 7.00
CA ALA A 381 -10.29 -23.78 6.09
C ALA A 381 -11.00 -23.90 4.72
N ASP A 382 -12.34 -24.01 4.74
CA ASP A 382 -13.18 -24.10 3.55
C ASP A 382 -13.27 -22.75 2.80
N ALA A 383 -13.14 -21.63 3.53
CA ALA A 383 -13.14 -20.27 2.99
C ALA A 383 -11.71 -19.77 2.65
N SER A 384 -10.89 -20.60 2.01
CA SER A 384 -9.50 -20.26 1.71
C SER A 384 -9.35 -19.10 0.71
N ALA A 385 -10.36 -18.86 -0.13
CA ALA A 385 -10.42 -17.74 -1.07
C ALA A 385 -10.63 -16.37 -0.37
N ASP A 386 -11.15 -16.38 0.86
CA ASP A 386 -11.40 -15.16 1.64
C ASP A 386 -10.14 -14.69 2.38
N VAL A 387 -9.08 -15.49 2.37
CA VAL A 387 -7.89 -15.18 3.17
C VAL A 387 -7.03 -14.14 2.49
N VAL A 388 -6.71 -13.08 3.22
CA VAL A 388 -5.63 -12.15 2.94
C VAL A 388 -4.59 -12.25 4.04
N ARG A 389 -3.37 -12.64 3.71
CA ARG A 389 -2.24 -12.60 4.64
C ARG A 389 -1.57 -11.24 4.62
N LEU A 390 -1.10 -10.83 5.79
CA LEU A 390 -0.30 -9.64 6.04
C LEU A 390 1.06 -10.10 6.57
N GLU A 391 2.11 -9.84 5.82
CA GLU A 391 3.49 -10.20 6.20
C GLU A 391 4.48 -9.15 5.68
N SER A 392 5.72 -9.20 6.19
CA SER A 392 6.78 -8.34 5.67
C SER A 392 7.13 -8.73 4.24
N SER A 393 7.30 -7.73 3.37
CA SER A 393 7.70 -7.96 1.97
C SER A 393 9.12 -8.52 1.82
N SER A 394 9.94 -8.50 2.88
CA SER A 394 11.38 -8.74 2.80
C SER A 394 11.84 -10.16 3.17
N SER A 395 10.95 -11.11 3.47
CA SER A 395 11.36 -12.40 4.06
C SER A 395 11.16 -13.58 3.12
N ALA A 396 12.26 -14.09 2.57
CA ALA A 396 12.31 -15.34 1.81
C ALA A 396 12.18 -16.62 2.70
N HIS A 397 12.01 -16.48 4.02
CA HIS A 397 12.03 -17.59 4.97
C HIS A 397 10.93 -17.46 6.04
N CYS A 398 10.31 -18.58 6.41
CA CYS A 398 9.21 -18.70 7.39
C CYS A 398 9.57 -18.35 8.85
N GLN A 399 10.61 -17.55 9.08
CA GLN A 399 11.04 -17.10 10.41
C GLN A 399 10.32 -15.82 10.86
N GLN A 400 9.19 -15.47 10.25
CA GLN A 400 8.48 -14.22 10.52
C GLN A 400 7.01 -14.44 10.84
N TRP A 401 6.49 -13.50 11.62
CA TRP A 401 5.08 -13.34 11.96
C TRP A 401 4.26 -13.09 10.69
N ALA A 402 2.99 -13.48 10.73
CA ALA A 402 1.99 -13.09 9.75
C ALA A 402 0.65 -12.86 10.44
N VAL A 403 -0.21 -12.04 9.85
CA VAL A 403 -1.61 -11.90 10.24
C VAL A 403 -2.46 -12.34 9.06
N GLU A 404 -3.28 -13.37 9.22
CA GLU A 404 -4.24 -13.80 8.21
C GLU A 404 -5.61 -13.19 8.55
N LEU A 405 -6.22 -12.51 7.59
CA LEU A 405 -7.55 -11.94 7.66
C LEU A 405 -8.47 -12.78 6.78
N TRP A 406 -9.66 -13.13 7.26
CA TRP A 406 -10.74 -13.65 6.44
C TRP A 406 -11.71 -12.53 6.19
N ILE A 407 -11.87 -12.20 4.91
CA ILE A 407 -12.61 -11.05 4.42
C ILE A 407 -13.55 -11.56 3.34
N ASP A 408 -14.84 -11.22 3.42
CA ASP A 408 -15.82 -11.63 2.42
C ASP A 408 -15.71 -10.81 1.11
N GLU A 409 -16.68 -10.98 0.20
CA GLU A 409 -16.66 -10.31 -1.10
C GLU A 409 -16.97 -8.81 -1.02
N GLU A 410 -17.72 -8.39 0.00
CA GLU A 410 -18.04 -7.01 0.32
C GLU A 410 -16.89 -6.27 1.02
N GLY A 411 -15.91 -6.99 1.57
CA GLY A 411 -14.78 -6.41 2.30
C GLY A 411 -14.93 -6.49 3.82
N GLU A 412 -15.98 -7.13 4.34
CA GLU A 412 -16.21 -7.26 5.77
C GLU A 412 -15.27 -8.31 6.39
N ILE A 413 -14.49 -7.90 7.39
CA ILE A 413 -13.56 -8.79 8.07
C ILE A 413 -14.32 -9.61 9.13
N TYR A 414 -14.30 -10.94 9.01
CA TYR A 414 -15.01 -11.85 9.92
C TYR A 414 -14.10 -12.84 10.67
N GLY A 415 -12.81 -12.88 10.33
CA GLY A 415 -11.81 -13.67 11.03
C GLY A 415 -10.43 -13.04 11.00
N VAL A 416 -9.69 -13.18 12.10
CA VAL A 416 -8.28 -12.76 12.21
C VAL A 416 -7.51 -13.88 12.87
N ASN A 417 -6.41 -14.32 12.24
CA ASN A 417 -5.47 -15.28 12.79
C ASN A 417 -4.08 -14.67 12.86
N GLN A 418 -3.43 -14.78 14.01
CA GLN A 418 -1.98 -14.64 14.05
C GLN A 418 -1.33 -15.96 13.61
N ALA A 419 -0.49 -15.90 12.58
CA ALA A 419 0.33 -17.00 12.09
C ALA A 419 1.83 -16.74 12.33
N GLY A 420 2.63 -17.80 12.37
CA GLY A 420 4.07 -17.74 12.60
C GLY A 420 4.48 -17.79 14.08
N SER A 421 5.65 -18.37 14.35
CA SER A 421 6.26 -18.40 15.69
C SER A 421 7.00 -17.10 15.99
N HIS A 422 6.89 -16.63 17.24
CA HIS A 422 7.81 -15.62 17.80
C HIS A 422 9.17 -16.22 18.12
#